data_AF-A0A4V2BGS4-F1
#
_entry.id   AF-A0A4V2BGS4-F1
#
_cell.length_a   1.000
_cell.length_b   1.000
_cell.length_c   1.000
_cell.angle_alpha   90.00
_cell.angle_beta   90.00
_cell.angle_gamma   90.00
#
_symmetry.space_group_name_H-M   'P 1'
#
loop_
_entity.id
_entity.type
_entity.pdbx_description
1 polymer ?
#
loop_
_entity_poly.entity_id
_entity_poly.type
_entity_poly.pdbx_seq_one_letter_code
_entity_poly.pdbx_strand_id
1 'polypeptide(L)'
;MSSDPFGQGRSQQQGAPRRRGLFGNVRWWILIAFAVYAAVSWFGSKETDPYTGADAHYGATPEEEVQLGAQAFQQVVGDANAQGELLPPDSPQSQAVSQIARRLIDKVPQVSADLAAMHGVAAPTSHQGFEWSAAVIDSEEANAFCLPGGKIAVYTGLLPITQNTDALAVVMGHEIAHALLRHGSQRMAHDHGQRVGVLGDRQQAGIDRDLA
;
A
#
# COMPACT_ATOMS: atom_id res chain seq x y z
N MET A 1 -89.66 -12.48 18.83
CA MET A 1 -89.25 -12.03 20.19
C MET A 1 -88.70 -13.25 20.91
N SER A 2 -87.43 -13.19 21.34
CA SER A 2 -86.72 -14.07 22.30
C SER A 2 -86.71 -15.58 22.01
N SER A 3 -85.66 -16.37 22.16
CA SER A 3 -84.21 -16.24 22.42
C SER A 3 -83.69 -17.68 22.22
N ASP A 4 -82.43 -17.88 21.83
CA ASP A 4 -81.68 -18.97 22.45
C ASP A 4 -80.19 -18.63 22.57
N PRO A 5 -79.59 -18.71 23.77
CA PRO A 5 -78.30 -18.15 24.09
C PRO A 5 -77.31 -19.26 24.51
N PHE A 6 -76.62 -19.91 23.58
CA PHE A 6 -75.50 -20.79 23.94
C PHE A 6 -74.38 -20.71 22.92
N GLY A 7 -73.21 -20.25 23.40
CA GLY A 7 -72.01 -20.07 22.60
C GLY A 7 -71.33 -21.37 22.18
N GLN A 8 -70.56 -21.26 21.12
CA GLN A 8 -69.40 -22.10 20.88
C GLN A 8 -68.36 -21.28 20.10
N GLY A 9 -67.30 -20.88 20.80
CA GLY A 9 -66.09 -20.38 20.15
C GLY A 9 -65.31 -21.55 19.54
N ARG A 10 -64.58 -21.30 18.44
CA ARG A 10 -63.25 -21.88 18.23
C ARG A 10 -62.48 -21.22 17.08
N SER A 11 -61.32 -20.69 17.49
CA SER A 11 -60.02 -20.66 16.80
C SER A 11 -59.90 -19.94 15.46
N GLN A 12 -59.41 -18.69 15.52
CA GLN A 12 -58.49 -18.17 14.51
C GLN A 12 -57.28 -19.09 14.43
N GLN A 13 -57.10 -19.73 13.28
CA GLN A 13 -55.90 -20.50 12.97
C GLN A 13 -54.78 -19.48 12.68
N GLN A 14 -53.95 -19.20 13.68
CA GLN A 14 -52.67 -18.51 13.49
C GLN A 14 -51.78 -19.41 12.63
N GLY A 15 -51.52 -19.00 11.39
CA GLY A 15 -50.56 -19.67 10.52
C GLY A 15 -49.18 -19.64 11.19
N ALA A 16 -48.61 -20.82 11.43
CA ALA A 16 -47.28 -20.95 12.01
C ALA A 16 -46.24 -20.19 11.15
N PRO A 17 -45.27 -19.47 11.75
CA PRO A 17 -44.21 -18.85 10.99
C PRO A 17 -43.40 -19.95 10.30
N ARG A 18 -43.39 -19.94 8.96
CA ARG A 18 -42.53 -20.80 8.16
C ARG A 18 -41.09 -20.48 8.52
N ARG A 19 -40.46 -21.32 9.36
CA ARG A 19 -39.01 -21.30 9.59
C ARG A 19 -38.35 -21.64 8.26
N ARG A 20 -37.97 -20.61 7.50
CA ARG A 20 -37.22 -20.74 6.27
C ARG A 20 -35.81 -21.14 6.65
N GLY A 21 -35.51 -22.42 6.53
CA GLY A 21 -34.22 -23.00 6.89
C GLY A 21 -33.07 -22.27 6.19
N LEU A 22 -31.94 -22.19 6.89
CA LEU A 22 -30.72 -21.46 6.51
C LEU A 22 -30.25 -21.72 5.07
N PHE A 23 -30.57 -22.91 4.52
CA PHE A 23 -30.07 -23.42 3.25
C PHE A 23 -30.99 -23.21 2.02
N GLY A 24 -32.18 -22.60 2.18
CA GLY A 24 -33.16 -22.44 1.09
C GLY A 24 -33.15 -21.07 0.38
N ASN A 25 -32.29 -20.15 0.81
CA ASN A 25 -32.29 -18.76 0.33
C ASN A 25 -31.00 -18.47 -0.44
N VAL A 26 -31.13 -18.21 -1.75
CA VAL A 26 -30.04 -17.81 -2.66
C VAL A 26 -29.17 -16.68 -2.07
N ARG A 27 -29.76 -15.79 -1.26
CA ARG A 27 -29.06 -14.73 -0.52
C ARG A 27 -27.94 -15.25 0.39
N TRP A 28 -28.12 -16.41 1.05
CA TRP A 28 -27.09 -17.01 1.89
C TRP A 28 -25.93 -17.55 1.06
N TRP A 29 -26.20 -18.13 -0.12
CA TRP A 29 -25.14 -18.57 -1.03
C TRP A 29 -24.33 -17.40 -1.59
N ILE A 30 -24.97 -16.26 -1.88
CA ILE A 30 -24.27 -15.03 -2.31
C ILE A 30 -23.39 -14.49 -1.18
N LEU A 31 -23.89 -14.45 0.06
CA LEU A 31 -23.11 -13.99 1.21
C LEU A 31 -21.93 -14.92 1.52
N ILE A 32 -22.12 -16.24 1.43
CA ILE A 32 -21.03 -17.22 1.58
C ILE A 32 -20.01 -17.05 0.46
N ALA A 33 -20.44 -16.88 -0.79
CA ALA A 33 -19.53 -16.65 -1.92
C ALA A 33 -18.74 -15.34 -1.75
N PHE A 34 -19.38 -14.27 -1.28
CA PHE A 34 -18.70 -13.00 -0.99
C PHE A 34 -17.73 -13.12 0.19
N ALA A 35 -18.10 -13.84 1.26
CA ALA A 35 -17.23 -14.10 2.40
C ALA A 35 -16.02 -14.98 2.02
N VAL A 36 -16.23 -16.00 1.18
CA VAL A 36 -15.15 -16.83 0.62
C VAL A 36 -14.25 -15.99 -0.28
N TYR A 37 -14.80 -15.17 -1.16
CA TYR A 37 -14.02 -14.26 -2.01
C TYR A 37 -13.20 -13.26 -1.18
N ALA A 38 -13.80 -12.66 -0.15
CA ALA A 38 -13.11 -11.75 0.77
C ALA A 38 -12.02 -12.48 1.57
N ALA A 39 -12.27 -13.70 2.04
CA ALA A 39 -11.28 -14.50 2.74
C ALA A 39 -10.14 -14.93 1.82
N VAL A 40 -10.43 -15.39 0.60
CA VAL A 40 -9.42 -15.73 -0.41
C VAL A 40 -8.59 -14.51 -0.79
N SER A 41 -9.22 -13.35 -0.94
CA SER A 41 -8.53 -12.07 -1.19
C SER A 41 -7.62 -11.68 -0.01
N TRP A 42 -8.13 -11.75 1.22
CA TRP A 42 -7.38 -11.38 2.43
C TRP A 42 -6.20 -12.32 2.70
N PHE A 43 -6.44 -13.64 2.73
CA PHE A 43 -5.39 -14.64 2.98
C PHE A 43 -4.47 -14.86 1.78
N GLY A 44 -4.94 -14.60 0.55
CA GLY A 44 -4.13 -14.66 -0.66
C GLY A 44 -3.20 -13.45 -0.85
N SER A 45 -3.37 -12.39 -0.06
CA SER A 45 -2.52 -11.18 -0.09
C SER A 45 -1.38 -11.19 0.93
N LYS A 46 -1.26 -12.26 1.74
CA LYS A 46 -0.14 -12.44 2.65
C LYS A 46 1.08 -12.93 1.86
N GLU A 47 2.08 -12.06 1.75
CA GLU A 47 3.37 -12.39 1.18
C GLU A 47 4.44 -12.22 2.26
N THR A 48 5.36 -13.17 2.36
CA THR A 48 6.53 -13.03 3.23
C THR A 48 7.51 -12.10 2.54
N ASP A 49 7.76 -10.93 3.12
CA ASP A 49 8.69 -9.96 2.58
C ASP A 49 10.12 -10.53 2.58
N PRO A 50 10.81 -10.60 1.43
CA PRO A 50 12.08 -11.30 1.34
C PRO A 50 13.25 -10.56 1.98
N TYR A 51 13.09 -9.29 2.35
CA TYR A 51 14.12 -8.50 3.00
C TYR A 51 14.02 -8.52 4.53
N THR A 52 12.81 -8.73 5.08
CA THR A 52 12.56 -8.70 6.53
C THR A 52 12.14 -10.05 7.11
N GLY A 53 11.62 -10.96 6.28
CA GLY A 53 11.02 -12.22 6.69
C GLY A 53 9.65 -12.08 7.38
N ALA A 54 9.07 -10.88 7.43
CA ALA A 54 7.77 -10.63 8.03
C ALA A 54 6.61 -10.77 7.02
N ASP A 55 5.41 -11.06 7.52
CA ASP A 55 4.19 -10.96 6.70
C ASP A 55 3.95 -9.49 6.32
N ALA A 56 3.85 -9.21 5.03
CA ALA A 56 3.53 -7.88 4.50
C ALA A 56 2.28 -7.92 3.62
N HIS A 57 1.61 -6.77 3.56
CA HIS A 57 0.49 -6.51 2.65
C HIS A 57 0.84 -5.31 1.78
N TYR A 58 0.69 -5.45 0.46
CA TYR A 58 1.01 -4.41 -0.50
C TYR A 58 -0.26 -3.88 -1.16
N GLY A 59 -0.34 -2.56 -1.37
CA GLY A 59 -1.52 -1.86 -1.89
C GLY A 59 -1.56 -1.75 -3.41
N ALA A 60 -0.46 -2.12 -4.08
CA ALA A 60 -0.28 -2.11 -5.53
C ALA A 60 0.65 -3.28 -5.95
N THR A 61 0.65 -3.65 -7.23
CA THR A 61 1.64 -4.62 -7.74
C THR A 61 3.01 -3.95 -7.92
N PRO A 62 4.13 -4.71 -7.98
CA PRO A 62 5.44 -4.13 -8.25
C PRO A 62 5.47 -3.28 -9.54
N GLU A 63 4.81 -3.73 -10.61
CA GLU A 63 4.76 -3.02 -11.89
C GLU A 63 3.97 -1.71 -11.80
N GLU A 64 2.84 -1.73 -11.09
CA GLU A 64 2.04 -0.53 -10.84
C GLU A 64 2.82 0.49 -10.01
N GLU A 65 3.54 0.04 -8.97
CA GLU A 65 4.42 0.89 -8.17
C GLU A 65 5.50 1.57 -9.01
N VAL A 66 6.17 0.81 -9.89
CA VAL A 66 7.20 1.34 -10.79
C VAL A 66 6.60 2.43 -11.70
N GLN A 67 5.40 2.22 -12.23
CA GLN A 67 4.73 3.21 -13.08
C GLN A 67 4.34 4.48 -12.31
N LEU A 68 3.73 4.32 -11.13
CA LEU A 68 3.38 5.45 -10.26
C LEU A 68 4.62 6.22 -9.81
N GLY A 69 5.70 5.52 -9.45
CA GLY A 69 6.97 6.11 -9.09
C GLY A 69 7.60 6.91 -10.23
N ALA A 70 7.57 6.37 -11.45
CA ALA A 70 8.04 7.07 -12.64
C ALA A 70 7.23 8.36 -12.92
N GLN A 71 5.90 8.29 -12.82
CA GLN A 71 5.03 9.44 -13.03
C GLN A 71 5.27 10.55 -11.99
N ALA A 72 5.32 10.18 -10.70
CA ALA A 72 5.58 11.13 -9.62
C ALA A 72 6.97 11.77 -9.75
N PHE A 73 7.98 10.99 -10.12
CA PHE A 73 9.32 11.53 -10.37
C PHE A 73 9.34 12.53 -11.53
N GLN A 74 8.67 12.20 -12.65
CA GLN A 74 8.57 13.10 -13.80
C GLN A 74 7.89 14.41 -13.44
N GLN A 75 6.87 14.37 -12.59
CA GLN A 75 6.21 15.58 -12.10
C GLN A 75 7.18 16.43 -11.26
N VAL A 76 7.84 15.85 -10.25
CA VAL A 76 8.77 16.59 -9.38
C VAL A 76 9.93 17.19 -10.18
N VAL A 77 10.58 16.41 -11.05
CA VAL A 77 11.71 16.89 -11.86
C VAL A 77 11.24 17.91 -12.89
N GLY A 78 10.05 17.73 -13.48
CA GLY A 78 9.45 18.68 -14.41
C GLY A 78 9.17 20.04 -13.75
N ASP A 79 8.59 20.02 -12.55
CA ASP A 79 8.28 21.22 -11.78
C ASP A 79 9.58 21.94 -11.34
N ALA A 80 10.59 21.21 -10.87
CA ALA A 80 11.89 21.77 -10.53
C ALA A 80 12.59 22.38 -11.75
N ASN A 81 12.54 21.72 -12.91
CA ASN A 81 13.11 22.24 -14.14
C ASN A 81 12.39 23.51 -14.62
N ALA A 82 11.06 23.55 -14.52
CA ALA A 82 10.27 24.73 -14.88
C ALA A 82 10.57 25.95 -13.98
N GLN A 83 10.92 25.70 -12.73
CA GLN A 83 11.32 26.72 -11.75
C GLN A 83 12.80 27.11 -11.84
N GLY A 84 13.59 26.41 -12.66
CA GLY A 84 15.05 26.62 -12.75
C GLY A 84 15.83 26.06 -11.55
N GLU A 85 15.21 25.19 -10.77
CA GLU A 85 15.76 24.56 -9.57
C GLU A 85 16.43 23.21 -9.87
N LEU A 86 16.19 22.60 -11.04
CA LEU A 86 16.87 21.37 -11.40
C LEU A 86 18.35 21.63 -11.69
N LEU A 87 19.25 21.05 -10.88
CA LEU A 87 20.69 21.21 -11.10
C LEU A 87 21.14 20.46 -12.37
N PRO A 88 22.06 21.03 -13.15
CA PRO A 88 22.69 20.33 -14.26
C PRO A 88 23.36 19.01 -13.82
N PRO A 89 23.31 17.95 -14.64
CA PRO A 89 23.93 16.66 -14.30
C PRO A 89 25.44 16.71 -14.05
N ASP A 90 26.12 17.70 -14.63
CA ASP A 90 27.56 17.93 -14.52
C ASP A 90 27.96 18.86 -13.37
N SER A 91 27.00 19.41 -12.61
CA SER A 91 27.30 20.17 -11.41
C SER A 91 28.01 19.29 -10.35
N PRO A 92 28.89 19.85 -9.51
CA PRO A 92 29.60 19.09 -8.47
C PRO A 92 28.66 18.30 -7.55
N GLN A 93 27.51 18.88 -7.19
CA GLN A 93 26.49 18.25 -6.35
C GLN A 93 25.83 17.07 -7.07
N SER A 94 25.39 17.25 -8.32
CA SER A 94 24.79 16.18 -9.12
C SER A 94 25.77 15.03 -9.38
N GLN A 95 27.05 15.33 -9.60
CA GLN A 95 28.08 14.31 -9.74
C GLN A 95 28.31 13.53 -8.45
N ALA A 96 28.39 14.21 -7.30
CA ALA A 96 28.55 13.56 -6.00
C ALA A 96 27.37 12.62 -5.68
N VAL A 97 26.14 13.10 -5.84
CA VAL A 97 24.91 12.30 -5.66
C VAL A 97 24.90 11.11 -6.61
N SER A 98 25.22 11.31 -7.89
CA SER A 98 25.26 10.22 -8.88
C SER A 98 26.31 9.16 -8.55
N GLN A 99 27.47 9.55 -8.04
CA GLN A 99 28.53 8.61 -7.62
C GLN A 99 28.10 7.79 -6.39
N ILE A 100 27.48 8.44 -5.40
CA ILE A 100 26.93 7.76 -4.22
C ILE A 100 25.84 6.78 -4.64
N ALA A 101 24.87 7.23 -5.45
CA ALA A 101 23.78 6.40 -5.95
C ALA A 101 24.32 5.14 -6.64
N ARG A 102 25.26 5.28 -7.58
CA ARG A 102 25.88 4.12 -8.27
C ARG A 102 26.49 3.13 -7.29
N ARG A 103 27.30 3.61 -6.33
CA ARG A 103 27.94 2.75 -5.32
C ARG A 103 26.93 1.98 -4.47
N LEU A 104 25.80 2.61 -4.13
CA LEU A 104 24.73 1.97 -3.36
C LEU A 104 23.95 0.97 -4.21
N ILE A 105 23.57 1.35 -5.43
CA ILE A 105 22.83 0.51 -6.39
C ILE A 105 23.62 -0.76 -6.72
N ASP A 106 24.94 -0.66 -6.91
CA ASP A 106 25.83 -1.80 -7.17
C ASP A 106 25.80 -2.85 -6.04
N LYS A 107 25.40 -2.46 -4.82
CA LYS A 107 25.26 -3.37 -3.67
C LYS A 107 23.88 -3.98 -3.53
N VAL A 108 22.86 -3.44 -4.20
CA VAL A 108 21.48 -3.92 -4.08
C VAL A 108 21.35 -5.41 -4.41
N PRO A 109 21.92 -5.97 -5.50
CA PRO A 109 21.76 -7.39 -5.79
C PRO A 109 22.34 -8.30 -4.70
N GLN A 110 23.53 -7.94 -4.20
CA GLN A 110 24.19 -8.70 -3.14
C GLN A 110 23.40 -8.64 -1.83
N VAL A 111 23.04 -7.43 -1.37
CA VAL A 111 22.31 -7.24 -0.11
C VAL A 111 20.94 -7.92 -0.16
N SER A 112 20.24 -7.83 -1.29
CA SER A 112 18.94 -8.47 -1.48
C SER A 112 19.03 -9.99 -1.42
N ALA A 113 20.06 -10.57 -2.03
CA ALA A 113 20.30 -12.01 -1.99
C ALA A 113 20.70 -12.50 -0.59
N ASP A 114 21.57 -11.76 0.09
CA ASP A 114 22.03 -12.08 1.45
C ASP A 114 20.86 -12.06 2.45
N LEU A 115 19.99 -11.03 2.39
CA LEU A 115 18.80 -10.93 3.24
C LEU A 115 17.81 -12.06 2.97
N ALA A 116 17.49 -12.34 1.70
CA ALA A 116 16.59 -13.42 1.33
C ALA A 116 17.12 -14.79 1.80
N ALA A 117 18.43 -15.02 1.67
CA ALA A 117 19.08 -16.24 2.16
C ALA A 117 18.99 -16.38 3.68
N MET A 118 19.16 -15.29 4.44
CA MET A 118 18.98 -15.30 5.91
C MET A 118 17.55 -15.67 6.32
N HIS A 119 16.56 -15.33 5.50
CA HIS A 119 15.15 -15.65 5.74
C HIS A 119 14.68 -16.96 5.09
N GLY A 120 15.55 -17.67 4.37
CA GLY A 120 15.21 -18.94 3.72
C GLY A 120 14.22 -18.79 2.54
N VAL A 121 14.19 -17.62 1.90
CA VAL A 121 13.29 -17.30 0.78
C VAL A 121 14.09 -16.97 -0.48
N ALA A 122 13.42 -16.97 -1.64
CA ALA A 122 14.06 -16.61 -2.90
C ALA A 122 14.40 -15.12 -2.93
N ALA A 123 15.55 -14.78 -3.53
CA ALA A 123 15.96 -13.40 -3.69
C ALA A 123 14.93 -12.62 -4.55
N PRO A 124 14.50 -11.43 -4.13
CA PRO A 124 13.56 -10.63 -4.89
C PRO A 124 14.20 -10.18 -6.21
N THR A 125 13.45 -10.25 -7.29
CA THR A 125 13.90 -9.82 -8.62
C THR A 125 13.27 -8.51 -9.08
N SER A 126 12.32 -7.96 -8.31
CA SER A 126 11.58 -6.73 -8.65
C SER A 126 12.49 -5.54 -8.95
N HIS A 127 13.60 -5.41 -8.22
CA HIS A 127 14.58 -4.35 -8.42
C HIS A 127 15.38 -4.47 -9.73
N GLN A 128 15.38 -5.64 -10.38
CA GLN A 128 16.12 -5.85 -11.63
C GLN A 128 15.49 -5.10 -12.81
N GLY A 129 14.20 -4.76 -12.73
CA GLY A 129 13.50 -3.93 -13.70
C GLY A 129 13.59 -2.42 -13.43
N PHE A 130 14.32 -1.99 -12.40
CA PHE A 130 14.39 -0.57 -12.04
C PHE A 130 15.30 0.19 -13.01
N GLU A 131 14.77 1.28 -13.57
CA GLU A 131 15.53 2.22 -14.36
C GLU A 131 16.06 3.34 -13.47
N TRP A 132 17.20 3.10 -12.84
CA TRP A 132 17.76 4.02 -11.86
C TRP A 132 18.06 5.40 -12.45
N SER A 133 17.61 6.45 -11.76
CA SER A 133 17.87 7.84 -12.11
C SER A 133 17.99 8.68 -10.84
N ALA A 134 18.91 9.64 -10.83
CA ALA A 134 19.11 10.56 -9.73
C ALA A 134 19.02 12.00 -10.23
N ALA A 135 18.22 12.82 -9.55
CA ALA A 135 18.11 14.25 -9.77
C ALA A 135 18.49 15.01 -8.51
N VAL A 136 19.06 16.21 -8.67
CA VAL A 136 19.34 17.13 -7.57
C VAL A 136 18.55 18.41 -7.79
N ILE A 137 17.81 18.81 -6.77
CA ILE A 137 16.88 19.95 -6.81
C ILE A 137 17.40 21.03 -5.88
N ASP A 138 17.55 22.25 -6.39
CA ASP A 138 17.96 23.41 -5.62
C ASP A 138 16.80 23.90 -4.77
N SER A 139 16.86 23.64 -3.48
CA SER A 139 15.82 24.01 -2.54
C SER A 139 16.41 23.98 -1.13
N GLU A 140 15.97 24.91 -0.29
CA GLU A 140 16.35 24.95 1.13
C GLU A 140 15.77 23.79 1.95
N GLU A 141 14.85 23.01 1.37
CA GLU A 141 14.25 21.85 2.02
C GLU A 141 15.30 20.75 2.31
N ALA A 142 15.32 20.28 3.55
CA ALA A 142 16.18 19.20 4.00
C ALA A 142 15.56 17.83 3.66
N ASN A 143 15.59 17.44 2.40
CA ASN A 143 14.87 16.26 1.93
C ASN A 143 15.63 15.41 0.90
N ALA A 144 15.29 14.12 0.84
CA ALA A 144 15.63 13.20 -0.22
C ALA A 144 14.57 12.10 -0.26
N PHE A 145 14.34 11.51 -1.43
CA PHE A 145 13.44 10.36 -1.56
C PHE A 145 13.92 9.41 -2.65
N CYS A 146 13.48 8.16 -2.57
CA CYS A 146 13.60 7.18 -3.64
C CYS A 146 12.23 6.53 -3.88
N LEU A 147 11.71 6.67 -5.09
CA LEU A 147 10.46 6.05 -5.50
C LEU A 147 10.71 4.67 -6.11
N PRO A 148 9.68 3.79 -6.13
CA PRO A 148 9.76 2.53 -6.87
C PRO A 148 10.18 2.76 -8.33
N GLY A 149 10.92 1.80 -8.90
CA GLY A 149 11.54 1.97 -10.22
C GLY A 149 12.89 2.68 -10.18
N GLY A 150 13.42 2.98 -8.99
CA GLY A 150 14.77 3.50 -8.81
C GLY A 150 14.92 5.00 -9.06
N LYS A 151 13.87 5.78 -8.82
CA LYS A 151 13.87 7.22 -9.08
C LYS A 151 14.23 7.99 -7.81
N ILE A 152 15.42 8.56 -7.78
CA ILE A 152 16.03 9.20 -6.61
C ILE A 152 16.04 10.73 -6.81
N ALA A 153 15.60 11.49 -5.80
CA ALA A 153 15.77 12.94 -5.75
C ALA A 153 16.45 13.36 -4.45
N VAL A 154 17.37 14.31 -4.53
CA VAL A 154 18.07 14.90 -3.38
C VAL A 154 17.94 16.42 -3.45
N TYR A 155 17.54 17.05 -2.34
CA TYR A 155 17.37 18.50 -2.24
C TYR A 155 18.64 19.13 -1.68
N THR A 156 19.09 20.27 -2.21
CA THR A 156 20.37 20.89 -1.82
C THR A 156 20.42 21.27 -0.34
N GLY A 157 19.26 21.57 0.28
CA GLY A 157 19.11 21.83 1.71
C GLY A 157 19.53 20.67 2.62
N LEU A 158 19.60 19.44 2.10
CA LEU A 158 20.11 18.27 2.84
C LEU A 158 21.65 18.24 2.95
N LEU A 159 22.36 18.83 1.98
CA LEU A 159 23.83 18.78 1.89
C LEU A 159 24.53 19.41 3.12
N PRO A 160 24.14 20.60 3.62
CA PRO A 160 24.78 21.16 4.82
C PRO A 160 24.52 20.33 6.09
N ILE A 161 23.44 19.54 6.15
CA ILE A 161 23.11 18.70 7.30
C ILE A 161 23.98 17.43 7.32
N THR A 162 24.13 16.81 6.15
CA THR A 162 24.94 15.59 5.99
C THR A 162 26.43 15.88 6.09
N GLN A 163 26.90 17.08 5.74
CA GLN A 163 28.29 17.57 5.87
C GLN A 163 29.35 16.85 5.02
N ASN A 164 29.13 15.57 4.66
CA ASN A 164 30.04 14.78 3.84
C ASN A 164 29.29 13.68 3.06
N THR A 165 30.00 13.04 2.14
CA THR A 165 29.45 12.00 1.26
C THR A 165 29.02 10.74 1.99
N ASP A 166 29.64 10.40 3.11
CA ASP A 166 29.33 9.16 3.84
C ASP A 166 27.99 9.29 4.56
N ALA A 167 27.74 10.42 5.22
CA ALA A 167 26.46 10.73 5.83
C ALA A 167 25.35 10.89 4.78
N LEU A 168 25.64 11.50 3.63
CA LEU A 168 24.70 11.55 2.51
C LEU A 168 24.38 10.15 1.98
N ALA A 169 25.38 9.26 1.89
CA ALA A 169 25.17 7.87 1.51
C ALA A 169 24.29 7.09 2.49
N VAL A 170 24.33 7.42 3.79
CA VAL A 170 23.42 6.82 4.79
C VAL A 170 21.97 7.22 4.49
N VAL A 171 21.70 8.51 4.25
CA VAL A 171 20.35 8.98 3.91
C VAL A 171 19.87 8.37 2.60
N MET A 172 20.70 8.42 1.55
CA MET A 172 20.33 7.83 0.25
C MET A 172 20.13 6.31 0.34
N GLY A 173 20.93 5.61 1.14
CA GLY A 173 20.78 4.18 1.37
C GLY A 173 19.48 3.84 2.11
N HIS A 174 19.07 4.67 3.07
CA HIS A 174 17.79 4.57 3.75
C HIS A 174 16.61 4.71 2.77
N GLU A 175 16.66 5.72 1.90
CA GLU A 175 15.63 5.93 0.88
C GLU A 175 15.56 4.79 -0.14
N ILE A 176 16.71 4.30 -0.63
CA ILE A 176 16.77 3.14 -1.53
C ILE A 176 16.16 1.91 -0.86
N ALA A 177 16.46 1.68 0.42
CA ALA A 177 15.86 0.57 1.18
C ALA A 177 14.34 0.69 1.27
N HIS A 178 13.79 1.89 1.49
CA HIS A 178 12.34 2.13 1.47
C HIS A 178 11.68 1.75 0.15
N ALA A 179 12.33 2.05 -0.98
CA ALA A 179 11.84 1.66 -2.30
C ALA A 179 11.90 0.14 -2.51
N LEU A 180 12.99 -0.51 -2.09
CA LEU A 180 13.16 -1.97 -2.22
C LEU A 180 12.18 -2.76 -1.35
N LEU A 181 11.94 -2.30 -0.12
CA LEU A 181 10.97 -2.85 0.83
C LEU A 181 9.51 -2.52 0.48
N ARG A 182 9.29 -1.71 -0.57
CA ARG A 182 7.96 -1.30 -1.04
C ARG A 182 7.10 -0.68 0.08
N HIS A 183 7.73 0.05 1.01
CA HIS A 183 7.03 0.65 2.16
C HIS A 183 5.92 1.63 1.73
N GLY A 184 6.07 2.32 0.60
CA GLY A 184 5.01 3.17 0.04
C GLY A 184 3.72 2.37 -0.25
N SER A 185 3.87 1.17 -0.79
CA SER A 185 2.75 0.26 -1.09
C SER A 185 2.15 -0.35 0.16
N GLN A 186 2.97 -0.69 1.15
CA GLN A 186 2.47 -1.13 2.45
C GLN A 186 1.63 -0.02 3.13
N ARG A 187 2.07 1.23 3.04
CA ARG A 187 1.29 2.39 3.52
C ARG A 187 -0.02 2.54 2.74
N MET A 188 0.00 2.40 1.41
CA MET A 188 -1.22 2.41 0.60
C MET A 188 -2.21 1.32 1.06
N ALA A 189 -1.75 0.08 1.27
CA ALA A 189 -2.60 -1.00 1.77
C ALA A 189 -3.23 -0.65 3.12
N HIS A 190 -2.44 -0.12 4.04
CA HIS A 190 -2.89 0.30 5.35
C HIS A 190 -3.97 1.40 5.27
N ASP A 191 -3.76 2.42 4.43
CA ASP A 191 -4.71 3.53 4.26
C ASP A 191 -6.04 3.05 3.62
N HIS A 192 -5.99 2.12 2.66
CA HIS A 192 -7.18 1.51 2.09
C HIS A 192 -7.94 0.66 3.12
N GLY A 193 -7.23 -0.09 3.98
CA GLY A 193 -7.81 -0.86 5.06
C GLY A 193 -8.58 0.00 6.06
N GLN A 194 -8.04 1.16 6.44
CA GLN A 194 -8.72 2.11 7.33
C GLN A 194 -10.01 2.67 6.71
N ARG A 195 -10.00 3.00 5.41
CA ARG A 195 -11.19 3.51 4.71
C ARG A 195 -12.33 2.48 4.68
N VAL A 196 -12.01 1.20 4.48
CA VAL A 196 -13.01 0.11 4.55
C VAL A 196 -13.55 -0.05 5.97
N GLY A 197 -12.70 0.06 7.00
CA GLY A 197 -13.14 0.02 8.41
C GLY A 197 -14.13 1.13 8.78
N VAL A 198 -13.88 2.37 8.33
CA VAL A 198 -14.77 3.51 8.57
C VAL A 198 -16.12 3.39 7.83
N LEU A 199 -16.13 2.76 6.65
CA LEU A 199 -17.38 2.46 5.94
C LEU A 199 -18.19 1.35 6.63
N GLY A 200 -17.52 0.37 7.24
CA GLY A 200 -18.16 -0.66 8.07
C GLY A 200 -18.87 -0.07 9.30
N ASP A 201 -18.20 0.83 10.02
CA ASP A 201 -18.79 1.51 11.19
C ASP A 201 -19.97 2.42 10.83
N ARG A 202 -19.92 3.10 9.68
CA ARG A 202 -21.03 3.92 9.21
C ARG A 202 -22.22 3.11 8.72
N GLN A 203 -21.98 1.92 8.19
CA GLN A 203 -23.07 1.03 7.79
C GLN A 203 -23.74 0.37 9.00
N GLN A 204 -23.02 0.19 10.11
CA GLN A 204 -23.59 -0.28 11.37
C GLN A 204 -24.39 0.82 12.10
N ALA A 205 -23.89 2.06 12.09
CA ALA A 205 -24.61 3.22 12.63
C ALA A 205 -25.85 3.65 11.81
N GLY A 206 -25.95 3.19 10.55
CA GLY A 206 -27.09 3.46 9.67
C GLY A 206 -28.25 2.45 9.79
N ILE A 207 -28.03 1.27 10.37
CA ILE A 207 -29.07 0.23 10.51
C ILE A 207 -29.90 0.42 11.79
N ASP A 208 -29.38 1.14 12.79
CA ASP A 208 -30.09 1.40 14.05
C ASP A 208 -31.09 2.57 14.00
N ARG A 209 -31.19 3.30 12.87
CA ARG A 209 -32.10 4.46 12.74
C ARG A 209 -33.47 4.17 12.11
N ASP A 210 -33.71 2.93 11.66
CA ASP A 210 -34.99 2.54 11.03
C ASP A 210 -35.88 1.67 11.95
N LEU A 211 -35.62 1.63 13.26
CA LEU A 211 -36.42 0.88 14.25
C LEU A 211 -36.95 1.71 15.45
N ALA A 212 -37.15 3.02 15.29
CA ALA A 212 -37.79 3.88 16.28
C ALA A 212 -39.07 4.53 15.73
#